data_AF-A0A2V6KSY6-F1
#
_entry.id   AF-A0A2V6KSY6-F1
#
_cell.length_a   1.000
_cell.length_b   1.000
_cell.length_c   1.000
_cell.angle_alpha   90.00
_cell.angle_beta   90.00
_cell.angle_gamma   90.00
#
_symmetry.space_group_name_H-M   'P 1'
#
loop_
_entity.id
_entity.type
_entity.pdbx_description
1 polymer ?
#
loop_
_entity_poly.entity_id
_entity_poly.type
_entity_poly.pdbx_seq_one_letter_code
_entity_poly.pdbx_strand_id
1 'polypeptide(L)'
;DCEYNRNHAEENYQKRVRNTELIDLVKRQRPRLGNEDGLMILPDIIVHIRDKPMNLLVVEAKKTSSQIPEDKDLLKLQALKEELGYRFARFIKFDVGPKITSPGITESRFI
;
A
#
# COMPACT_ATOMS: atom_id res chain seq x y z
N ASP A 1 2.62 5.44 15.74
CA ASP A 1 2.10 6.63 15.04
C ASP A 1 1.72 6.22 13.62
N CYS A 2 0.68 6.83 13.06
CA CYS A 2 0.14 6.45 11.76
C CYS A 2 0.23 7.64 10.82
N GLU A 3 0.84 7.43 9.66
CA GLU A 3 1.06 8.48 8.67
C GLU A 3 0.51 8.09 7.32
N TYR A 4 0.03 9.09 6.58
CA TYR A 4 -0.11 8.97 5.13
C TYR A 4 1.28 9.09 4.48
N ASN A 5 1.40 8.76 3.20
CA ASN A 5 2.70 8.75 2.51
C ASN A 5 3.30 10.16 2.27
N ARG A 6 3.64 10.86 3.35
CA ARG A 6 4.36 12.14 3.39
C ARG A 6 5.30 12.08 4.58
N ASN A 7 6.55 12.44 4.39
CA ASN A 7 7.49 12.65 5.48
C ASN A 7 7.34 14.11 5.94
N HIS A 8 7.06 14.35 7.22
CA HIS A 8 6.91 15.70 7.76
C HIS A 8 8.21 16.53 7.70
N ALA A 9 9.36 15.88 7.52
CA ALA A 9 10.67 16.53 7.43
C ALA A 9 11.06 16.98 6.00
N GLU A 10 10.43 16.44 4.97
CA GLU A 10 10.78 16.70 3.57
C GLU A 10 9.50 16.83 2.72
N GLU A 11 9.14 18.06 2.32
CA GLU A 11 7.91 18.36 1.57
C GLU A 11 7.77 17.56 0.26
N ASN A 12 8.89 17.11 -0.32
CA ASN A 12 8.93 16.40 -1.60
C ASN A 12 9.30 14.91 -1.47
N TYR A 13 9.47 14.37 -0.26
CA TYR A 13 9.83 12.97 -0.11
C TYR A 13 8.67 12.05 -0.49
N GLN A 14 8.92 11.16 -1.45
CA GLN A 14 7.97 10.18 -1.95
C GLN A 14 8.59 8.79 -1.90
N LYS A 15 7.89 7.85 -1.28
CA LYS A 15 8.30 6.44 -1.30
C LYS A 15 8.19 5.88 -2.72
N ARG A 16 9.28 5.30 -3.21
CA ARG A 16 9.40 4.70 -4.54
C ARG A 16 9.82 3.25 -4.42
N VAL A 17 9.31 2.42 -5.32
CA VAL A 17 9.68 1.01 -5.48
C VAL A 17 10.09 0.73 -6.92
N ARG A 18 10.91 -0.30 -7.12
CA ARG A 18 11.51 -0.71 -8.38
C ARG A 18 11.05 -2.09 -8.84
N ASN A 19 10.09 -2.71 -8.14
CA ASN A 19 9.44 -3.95 -8.55
C ASN A 19 8.89 -3.81 -9.98
N THR A 20 9.47 -4.58 -10.90
CA THR A 20 9.20 -4.48 -12.35
C THR A 20 7.80 -4.90 -12.70
N GLU A 21 7.29 -5.97 -12.09
CA GLU A 21 5.92 -6.46 -12.31
C GLU A 21 4.88 -5.40 -11.90
N LEU A 22 5.07 -4.79 -10.74
CA LEU A 22 4.23 -3.70 -10.26
C LEU A 22 4.34 -2.46 -11.14
N ILE A 23 5.56 -2.10 -11.57
CA ILE A 23 5.80 -1.00 -12.52
C ILE A 23 5.02 -1.24 -13.81
N ASP A 24 5.11 -2.43 -14.39
CA ASP A 24 4.45 -2.75 -15.66
C ASP A 24 2.93 -2.73 -15.51
N LEU A 25 2.42 -3.28 -14.40
CA LEU A 25 0.99 -3.25 -14.08
C LEU A 25 0.47 -1.82 -13.93
N VAL A 26 1.22 -0.95 -13.24
CA VAL A 26 0.79 0.42 -12.98
C VAL A 26 1.02 1.34 -14.16
N LYS A 27 2.11 1.21 -14.92
CA LYS A 27 2.37 2.04 -16.11
C LYS A 27 1.27 1.93 -17.16
N ARG A 28 0.68 0.74 -17.33
CA ARG A 28 -0.48 0.53 -18.22
C ARG A 28 -1.71 1.34 -17.80
N GLN A 29 -1.88 1.58 -16.50
CA GLN A 29 -3.06 2.25 -15.94
C GLN A 29 -2.83 3.74 -15.65
N ARG A 30 -1.63 4.09 -15.19
CA ARG A 30 -1.23 5.40 -14.66
C ARG A 30 0.26 5.67 -14.92
N PRO A 31 0.66 5.94 -16.16
CA PRO A 31 2.07 6.09 -16.54
C PRO A 31 2.78 7.22 -15.79
N ARG A 32 2.06 8.27 -15.35
CA ARG A 32 2.60 9.42 -14.62
C ARG A 32 3.16 9.10 -13.23
N LEU A 33 2.88 7.91 -12.69
CA LEU A 33 3.37 7.49 -11.37
C LEU A 33 4.77 6.89 -11.42
N GLY A 34 5.26 6.48 -12.60
CA GLY A 34 6.59 5.93 -12.78
C GLY A 34 7.53 6.88 -13.49
N ASN A 35 8.79 6.93 -13.07
CA ASN A 35 9.89 7.57 -13.79
C ASN A 35 11.14 6.66 -13.72
N GLU A 36 12.30 7.20 -14.12
CA GLU A 36 13.59 6.50 -14.06
C GLU A 36 13.98 6.09 -12.62
N ASP A 37 13.53 6.86 -11.63
CA ASP A 37 13.79 6.60 -10.21
C ASP A 37 12.89 5.51 -9.60
N GLY A 38 11.90 5.03 -10.35
CA GLY A 38 10.95 3.99 -9.93
C GLY A 38 9.50 4.46 -9.87
N LEU A 39 8.64 3.59 -9.33
CA LEU A 39 7.22 3.84 -9.20
C LEU A 39 6.90 4.49 -7.86
N MET A 40 6.25 5.65 -7.89
CA MET A 40 5.68 6.28 -6.72
C MET A 40 4.51 5.45 -6.20
N ILE A 41 4.60 5.05 -4.93
CA ILE A 41 3.57 4.25 -4.27
C ILE A 41 3.01 5.02 -3.08
N LEU A 42 1.69 5.03 -2.98
CA LEU A 42 0.92 5.62 -1.90
C LEU A 42 0.15 4.48 -1.21
N PRO A 43 0.65 3.94 -0.08
CA PRO A 43 -0.13 3.01 0.70
C PRO A 43 -1.21 3.73 1.52
N ASP A 44 -2.27 2.99 1.88
CA ASP A 44 -3.39 3.56 2.63
C ASP A 44 -3.00 3.92 4.06
N ILE A 45 -2.26 3.04 4.73
CA ILE A 45 -1.82 3.25 6.12
C ILE A 45 -0.37 2.80 6.28
N ILE A 46 0.43 3.66 6.88
CA ILE A 46 1.76 3.34 7.39
C ILE A 46 1.74 3.45 8.90
N VAL A 47 2.32 2.47 9.57
CA VAL A 47 2.53 2.47 11.02
C VAL A 47 4.01 2.47 11.30
N HIS A 48 4.44 3.35 12.19
CA HIS A 48 5.81 3.40 12.70
C HIS A 48 5.87 3.67 14.20
N ILE A 49 7.06 3.51 14.77
CA ILE A 49 7.35 3.86 16.16
C ILE A 49 8.08 5.19 16.14
N ARG A 50 7.58 6.17 16.90
CA ARG A 50 8.23 7.49 17.01
C ARG A 50 9.69 7.34 17.41
N ASP A 51 10.52 8.19 16.83
CA ASP A 51 11.96 8.25 17.09
C ASP A 51 12.72 6.94 16.79
N LYS A 52 12.13 6.03 16.00
CA LYS A 52 12.79 4.84 15.50
C LYS A 52 12.82 4.87 13.97
N PRO A 53 13.98 4.66 13.33
CA PRO A 53 14.10 4.68 11.87
C PRO A 53 13.61 3.36 11.24
N MET A 54 12.53 2.77 11.78
CA MET A 54 12.03 1.46 11.37
C MET A 54 10.67 1.59 10.70
N ASN A 55 10.57 1.09 9.47
CA ASN A 55 9.31 0.88 8.77
C ASN A 55 8.62 -0.36 9.40
N LEU A 56 7.62 -0.15 10.26
CA LEU A 56 7.03 -1.24 11.06
C LEU A 56 5.98 -2.02 10.28
N LEU A 57 4.89 -1.37 9.88
CA LEU A 57 3.77 -2.02 9.22
C LEU A 57 3.22 -1.13 8.12
N VAL A 58 2.92 -1.74 6.97
CA VAL A 58 2.14 -1.12 5.91
C VAL A 58 0.86 -1.90 5.66
N VAL A 59 -0.24 -1.19 5.41
CA VAL A 59 -1.55 -1.78 5.20
C VAL A 59 -2.18 -1.24 3.91
N GLU A 60 -2.78 -2.15 3.15
CA GLU A 60 -3.72 -1.82 2.07
C GLU A 60 -5.12 -2.26 2.47
N ALA A 61 -6.09 -1.36 2.29
CA ALA A 61 -7.48 -1.56 2.63
C ALA A 61 -8.32 -1.59 1.35
N LYS A 62 -9.10 -2.66 1.17
CA LYS A 62 -9.98 -2.80 0.02
C LYS A 62 -11.42 -2.99 0.44
N LYS A 63 -12.34 -2.53 -0.40
CA LYS A 63 -13.78 -2.73 -0.27
C LYS A 63 -14.22 -3.96 -1.06
N THR A 64 -15.12 -4.77 -0.53
CA THR A 64 -15.73 -5.89 -1.30
C THR A 64 -16.45 -5.41 -2.56
N SER A 65 -16.92 -4.17 -2.60
CA SER A 65 -17.54 -3.57 -3.78
C SER A 65 -16.56 -3.14 -4.87
N SER A 66 -15.24 -3.23 -4.65
CA SER A 66 -14.22 -2.84 -5.63
C SER A 66 -14.18 -3.84 -6.79
N GLN A 67 -14.33 -3.36 -8.02
CA GLN A 67 -14.20 -4.18 -9.24
C GLN A 67 -12.74 -4.34 -9.71
N ILE A 68 -11.81 -3.59 -9.11
CA ILE A 68 -10.38 -3.68 -9.43
C ILE A 68 -9.80 -4.91 -8.73
N PRO A 69 -9.07 -5.80 -9.44
CA PRO A 69 -8.37 -6.94 -8.83
C PRO A 69 -7.41 -6.54 -7.71
N GLU A 70 -7.08 -7.51 -6.85
CA GLU A 70 -6.22 -7.31 -5.68
C GLU A 70 -4.74 -7.42 -5.97
N ASP A 71 -4.37 -8.00 -7.13
CA ASP A 71 -2.98 -8.29 -7.49
C ASP A 71 -2.08 -7.05 -7.34
N LYS A 72 -2.60 -5.89 -7.73
CA LYS A 72 -1.89 -4.61 -7.57
C LYS A 72 -1.61 -4.27 -6.10
N ASP A 73 -2.58 -4.50 -5.22
CA ASP A 73 -2.45 -4.18 -3.80
C ASP A 73 -1.47 -5.15 -3.12
N LEU A 74 -1.50 -6.43 -3.51
CA LEU A 74 -0.60 -7.46 -3.02
C LEU A 74 0.85 -7.23 -3.48
N LEU A 75 1.05 -6.97 -4.78
CA LEU A 75 2.36 -6.63 -5.34
C LEU A 75 2.93 -5.36 -4.71
N LYS A 76 2.07 -4.37 -4.45
CA LYS A 76 2.47 -3.15 -3.73
C LYS A 76 2.97 -3.46 -2.33
N LEU A 77 2.21 -4.24 -1.56
CA LEU A 77 2.58 -4.66 -0.20
C LEU A 77 3.89 -5.44 -0.19
N GLN A 78 4.07 -6.35 -1.15
CA GLN A 78 5.30 -7.13 -1.30
C GLN A 78 6.50 -6.23 -1.62
N ALA A 79 6.39 -5.34 -2.60
CA ALA A 79 7.46 -4.41 -2.95
C ALA A 79 7.83 -3.48 -1.78
N LEU A 80 6.84 -2.98 -1.03
CA LEU A 80 7.08 -2.16 0.16
C LEU A 80 7.85 -2.95 1.23
N LYS A 81 7.47 -4.20 1.48
CA LYS A 81 8.14 -5.07 2.45
C LYS A 81 9.58 -5.39 2.06
N GLU A 82 9.78 -5.80 0.81
CA GLU A 82 11.08 -6.27 0.31
C GLU A 82 12.06 -5.13 0.04
N GLU A 83 11.60 -4.03 -0.57
CA GLU A 83 12.49 -2.95 -1.01
C GLU A 83 12.63 -1.81 0.00
N LEU A 84 11.56 -1.51 0.73
CA LEU A 84 11.54 -0.42 1.72
C LEU A 84 11.63 -0.93 3.16
N GLY A 85 11.84 -2.24 3.35
CA GLY A 85 12.17 -2.81 4.65
C GLY A 85 11.04 -2.72 5.68
N TYR A 86 9.78 -2.70 5.24
CA TYR A 86 8.65 -2.81 6.18
C TYR A 86 8.67 -4.18 6.84
N ARG A 87 8.70 -4.21 8.18
CA ARG A 87 8.73 -5.48 8.92
C ARG A 87 7.48 -6.32 8.66
N PHE A 88 6.33 -5.68 8.56
CA PHE A 88 5.05 -6.31 8.31
C PHE A 88 4.31 -5.63 7.15
N ALA A 89 3.58 -6.42 6.39
CA ALA A 89 2.67 -5.96 5.35
C ALA A 89 1.33 -6.68 5.53
N ARG A 90 0.22 -5.95 5.49
CA ARG A 90 -1.10 -6.54 5.73
C ARG A 90 -2.12 -6.07 4.71
N PHE A 91 -2.85 -7.01 4.15
CA PHE A 91 -4.03 -6.73 3.34
C PHE A 91 -5.28 -6.90 4.18
N ILE A 92 -6.22 -5.96 4.08
CA ILE A 92 -7.52 -6.02 4.77
C ILE A 92 -8.63 -5.71 3.77
N LYS A 93 -9.64 -6.59 3.72
CA LYS A 93 -10.85 -6.39 2.92
C LYS A 93 -12.04 -6.16 3.83
N PHE A 94 -12.79 -5.10 3.56
CA PHE A 94 -13.97 -4.69 4.32
C PHE A 94 -15.24 -4.97 3.54
N ASP A 95 -16.22 -5.53 4.23
CA ASP A 95 -17.57 -5.68 3.71
C ASP A 95 -18.28 -4.32 3.70
N VAL A 96 -18.70 -3.90 2.50
CA VAL A 96 -19.38 -2.62 2.30
C VAL A 96 -20.56 -2.74 1.36
N GLY A 97 -21.58 -1.92 1.59
CA GLY A 97 -22.72 -1.77 0.69
C GLY A 97 -24.06 -2.02 1.39
N PRO A 98 -25.17 -1.65 0.72
CA PRO A 98 -26.50 -1.61 1.33
C PRO A 98 -27.08 -3.00 1.66
N LYS A 99 -26.50 -4.08 1.11
CA LYS A 99 -26.94 -5.46 1.32
C LYS A 99 -26.19 -6.18 2.46
N ILE A 100 -25.18 -5.53 3.05
CA ILE A 100 -24.41 -6.11 4.15
C ILE A 100 -25.21 -5.95 5.44
N THR A 101 -25.56 -7.07 6.07
CA THR A 101 -26.29 -7.10 7.35
C THR A 101 -25.36 -7.05 8.56
N SER A 102 -24.08 -7.40 8.38
CA SER A 102 -23.05 -7.34 9.41
C SER A 102 -21.76 -6.77 8.82
N PRO A 103 -21.55 -5.44 8.87
CA PRO A 103 -20.32 -4.83 8.38
C PRO A 103 -19.12 -5.34 9.16
N GLY A 104 -17.98 -5.53 8.48
CA GLY A 104 -16.80 -6.09 9.11
C GLY A 104 -15.65 -6.35 8.14
N ILE A 105 -14.70 -7.14 8.60
CA ILE A 105 -13.54 -7.59 7.82
C ILE A 105 -13.88 -8.95 7.22
N THR A 106 -13.86 -9.05 5.90
CA THR A 106 -14.06 -10.32 5.17
C THR A 106 -12.77 -11.08 4.96
N GLU A 107 -11.66 -10.35 4.86
CA GLU A 107 -10.35 -10.94 4.68
C GLU A 107 -9.31 -10.12 5.42
N SER A 108 -8.39 -10.82 6.08
CA SER A 108 -7.20 -10.19 6.60
C SER A 108 -6.03 -11.16 6.60
N ARG A 109 -4.96 -10.79 5.90
CA ARG A 109 -3.77 -11.63 5.79
C ARG A 109 -2.49 -10.81 5.78
N PHE A 110 -1.45 -11.39 6.36
CA PHE A 110 -0.10 -10.89 6.20
C PHE A 110 0.45 -11.31 4.84
N ILE A 111 1.27 -10.44 4.27
CA ILE A 111 2.06 -10.68 3.06
C ILE A 111 3.52 -10.85 3.47
#